data_AF-A0AA38UAB4-F1
#
_entry.id   AF-A0AA38UAB4-F1
#
_cell.length_a   1.000
_cell.length_b   1.000
_cell.length_c   1.000
_cell.angle_alpha   90.00
_cell.angle_beta   90.00
_cell.angle_gamma   90.00
#
_symmetry.space_group_name_H-M   'P 1'
#
loop_
_entity.id
_entity.type
_entity.pdbx_description
1 polymer ?
#
loop_
_entity_poly.entity_id
_entity_poly.type
_entity_poly.pdbx_seq_one_letter_code
_entity_poly.pdbx_strand_id
1 'polypeptide(L)'
;MPRTTTPGEKHVANKLAGDLVREMIRNSFAATSLEHISELEPVSLDSLDRFRICPDQGPTLTKAQLDTSGRNLSELKQSPWNQDLIYKIARQAESISQSTDSGSGGVLEPLQPGEWDKLVADKIYRILRKICSHKSPDDTSAAKHSRSLRVWKMTRRQTIATIEQQGCKDKGDIEGSECWGFILYAVTVLGIDGMSDEEEEEEENGEKVKSVLDVGFRRPEFRTLFRSVDARDMAKGQGGRKRQRRVEVSKMVERQPPRNVPRIFLSPGFRNDSNAVPQASIQLEADLARYNMLN
;
A
#
# COMPACT_ATOMS: atom_id res chain seq x y z
N MET A 1 4.03 32.73 -29.97
CA MET A 1 4.90 32.26 -28.87
C MET A 1 4.00 31.48 -27.90
N PRO A 2 4.09 30.14 -27.81
CA PRO A 2 3.31 29.38 -26.84
C PRO A 2 3.76 29.76 -25.41
N ARG A 3 2.82 30.21 -24.57
CA ARG A 3 3.07 30.45 -23.15
C ARG A 3 3.45 29.12 -22.52
N THR A 4 4.66 29.01 -21.99
CA THR A 4 5.08 27.86 -21.19
C THR A 4 4.42 27.97 -19.82
N THR A 5 3.39 27.17 -19.55
CA THR A 5 2.75 27.11 -18.24
C THR A 5 3.73 26.66 -17.17
N THR A 6 3.75 27.37 -16.04
CA THR A 6 4.64 27.04 -14.93
C THR A 6 4.15 25.79 -14.20
N PRO A 7 5.03 25.00 -13.56
CA PRO A 7 4.64 23.78 -12.84
C PRO A 7 3.56 23.99 -11.76
N GLY A 8 3.50 25.18 -11.15
CA GLY A 8 2.51 25.53 -10.13
C GLY A 8 1.09 25.70 -10.70
N GLU A 9 0.96 26.31 -11.88
CA GLU A 9 -0.33 26.54 -12.55
C GLU A 9 -0.96 25.22 -13.01
N LYS A 10 -0.14 24.28 -13.51
CA LYS A 10 -0.59 22.93 -13.88
C LYS A 10 -1.13 22.15 -12.69
N HIS A 11 -0.58 22.35 -11.50
CA HIS A 11 -1.07 21.67 -10.30
C HIS A 11 -2.46 22.15 -9.89
N VAL A 12 -2.70 23.47 -9.96
CA VAL A 12 -3.99 24.08 -9.65
C VAL A 12 -5.06 23.67 -10.66
N ALA A 13 -4.75 23.70 -11.96
CA ALA A 13 -5.67 23.27 -13.02
C ALA A 13 -6.08 21.79 -12.87
N ASN A 14 -5.10 20.91 -12.60
CA ASN A 14 -5.37 19.50 -12.33
C ASN A 14 -6.24 19.26 -11.10
N LYS A 15 -6.07 20.09 -10.06
CA LYS A 15 -6.91 20.02 -8.85
C LYS A 15 -8.36 20.40 -9.17
N LEU A 16 -8.57 21.52 -9.86
CA LEU A 16 -9.90 22.01 -10.24
C LEU A 16 -10.62 21.02 -11.17
N ALA A 17 -9.96 20.52 -12.21
CA ALA A 17 -10.52 19.48 -13.07
C ALA A 17 -10.83 18.21 -12.27
N GLY A 18 -9.92 17.84 -11.36
CA GLY A 18 -10.11 16.73 -10.45
C GLY A 18 -11.34 16.88 -9.55
N ASP A 19 -11.69 18.09 -9.13
CA ASP A 19 -12.84 18.38 -8.27
C ASP A 19 -14.15 18.44 -9.08
N LEU A 20 -14.12 19.04 -10.27
CA LEU A 20 -15.24 19.00 -11.23
C LEU A 20 -15.65 17.55 -11.52
N VAL A 21 -14.68 16.68 -11.84
CA VAL A 21 -14.97 15.26 -12.12
C VAL A 21 -15.59 14.57 -10.90
N ARG A 22 -15.18 14.89 -9.66
CA ARG A 22 -15.82 14.31 -8.45
C ARG A 22 -17.26 14.75 -8.34
N GLU A 23 -17.52 16.02 -8.58
CA GLU A 23 -18.88 16.59 -8.52
C GLU A 23 -19.77 15.94 -9.58
N MET A 24 -19.29 15.82 -10.81
CA MET A 24 -20.04 15.18 -11.88
C MET A 24 -20.37 13.73 -11.59
N ILE A 25 -19.38 12.95 -11.13
CA ILE A 25 -19.65 11.56 -10.75
C ILE A 25 -20.71 11.52 -9.62
N ARG A 26 -20.58 12.33 -8.57
CA ARG A 26 -21.60 12.37 -7.49
C ARG A 26 -22.99 12.71 -8.02
N ASN A 27 -23.10 13.74 -8.85
CA ASN A 27 -24.37 14.19 -9.43
C ASN A 27 -24.96 13.11 -10.34
N SER A 28 -24.11 12.44 -11.14
CA SER A 28 -24.58 11.40 -12.05
C SER A 28 -25.18 10.21 -11.33
N PHE A 29 -24.57 9.80 -10.22
CA PHE A 29 -25.07 8.71 -9.39
C PHE A 29 -26.13 9.13 -8.36
N ALA A 30 -26.49 10.42 -8.30
CA ALA A 30 -27.31 10.99 -7.22
C ALA A 30 -26.80 10.62 -5.81
N ALA A 31 -25.47 10.55 -5.66
CA ALA A 31 -24.81 10.09 -4.45
C ALA A 31 -24.29 11.27 -3.62
N THR A 32 -24.42 11.17 -2.30
CA THR A 32 -23.90 12.14 -1.32
C THR A 32 -22.36 12.20 -1.31
N SER A 33 -21.71 11.06 -1.58
CA SER A 33 -20.26 10.92 -1.64
C SER A 33 -19.86 9.86 -2.68
N LEU A 34 -18.58 9.84 -3.08
CA LEU A 34 -18.09 8.82 -4.01
C LEU A 34 -18.07 7.43 -3.36
N GLU A 35 -17.89 7.40 -2.03
CA GLU A 35 -17.83 6.20 -1.23
C GLU A 35 -19.18 5.47 -1.18
N HIS A 36 -20.29 6.22 -1.22
CA HIS A 36 -21.65 5.69 -1.21
C HIS A 36 -22.02 5.02 -2.54
N ILE A 37 -21.36 5.38 -3.65
CA ILE A 37 -21.64 4.80 -4.97
C ILE A 37 -21.42 3.28 -5.00
N SER A 38 -20.49 2.76 -4.20
CA SER A 38 -20.25 1.31 -4.13
C SER A 38 -21.41 0.51 -3.52
N GLU A 39 -22.35 1.19 -2.87
CA GLU A 39 -23.50 0.60 -2.17
C GLU A 39 -24.80 0.74 -2.98
N LEU A 40 -24.77 1.48 -4.09
CA LEU A 40 -25.92 1.64 -4.96
C LEU A 40 -26.24 0.36 -5.73
N GLU A 41 -27.51 0.24 -6.13
CA GLU A 41 -27.98 -0.89 -6.93
C GLU A 41 -27.26 -0.92 -8.28
N PRO A 42 -26.65 -2.07 -8.66
CA PRO A 42 -25.99 -2.20 -9.94
C PRO A 42 -27.01 -2.19 -11.09
N VAL A 43 -26.52 -1.93 -12.31
CA VAL A 43 -27.36 -2.06 -13.51
C VAL A 43 -27.86 -3.50 -13.64
N SER A 44 -29.12 -3.65 -14.04
CA SER A 44 -29.73 -4.97 -14.24
C SER A 44 -29.12 -5.69 -15.45
N LEU A 45 -29.14 -7.03 -15.41
CA LEU A 45 -28.68 -7.85 -16.53
C LEU A 45 -29.49 -7.58 -17.81
N ASP A 46 -30.80 -7.34 -17.68
CA ASP A 46 -31.68 -7.00 -18.81
C ASP A 46 -31.24 -5.71 -19.51
N SER A 47 -30.87 -4.67 -18.75
CA SER A 47 -30.35 -3.42 -19.31
C SER A 47 -29.00 -3.63 -20.00
N LEU A 48 -28.13 -4.49 -19.43
CA LEU A 48 -26.86 -4.85 -20.06
C LEU A 48 -27.05 -5.60 -21.39
N ASP A 49 -28.00 -6.53 -21.43
CA ASP A 49 -28.31 -7.28 -22.66
C ASP A 49 -28.93 -6.38 -23.73
N ARG A 50 -29.82 -5.46 -23.33
CA ARG A 50 -30.34 -4.42 -24.23
C ARG A 50 -29.23 -3.54 -24.80
N PHE A 51 -28.27 -3.12 -23.97
CA PHE A 51 -27.14 -2.32 -24.41
C PHE A 51 -26.22 -3.08 -25.39
N ARG A 52 -26.02 -4.38 -25.20
CA ARG A 52 -25.24 -5.23 -26.14
C ARG A 52 -25.88 -5.28 -27.53
N ILE A 53 -27.20 -5.28 -27.59
CA ILE A 53 -27.96 -5.30 -28.85
C ILE A 53 -28.06 -3.90 -29.46
N CYS A 54 -28.27 -2.88 -28.62
CA CYS A 54 -28.46 -1.49 -29.03
C CYS A 54 -27.63 -0.55 -28.14
N PRO A 55 -26.41 -0.17 -28.58
CA PRO A 55 -25.53 0.71 -27.80
C PRO A 55 -26.13 2.08 -27.45
N ASP A 56 -27.11 2.56 -28.22
CA ASP A 56 -27.80 3.83 -27.94
C ASP A 56 -28.60 3.79 -26.62
N GLN A 57 -28.93 2.60 -26.12
CA GLN A 57 -29.59 2.40 -24.82
C GLN A 57 -28.59 2.31 -23.64
N GLY A 58 -27.38 2.84 -23.83
CA GLY A 58 -26.33 2.81 -22.83
C GLY A 58 -26.60 3.65 -21.57
N PRO A 59 -25.62 3.72 -20.66
CA PRO A 59 -25.73 4.44 -19.41
C PRO A 59 -26.16 5.90 -19.58
N THR A 60 -27.05 6.34 -18.70
CA THR A 60 -27.47 7.75 -18.58
C THR A 60 -26.61 8.48 -17.56
N LEU A 61 -26.41 9.78 -17.77
CA LEU A 61 -25.71 10.64 -16.81
C LEU A 61 -26.58 11.05 -15.63
N THR A 62 -27.88 10.76 -15.66
CA THR A 62 -28.81 10.94 -14.54
C THR A 62 -29.17 9.57 -13.98
N LYS A 63 -29.03 9.40 -12.67
CA LYS A 63 -29.23 8.11 -11.98
C LYS A 63 -28.39 6.99 -12.60
N ALA A 64 -27.13 7.30 -12.89
CA ALA A 64 -26.17 6.36 -13.43
C ALA A 64 -26.05 5.12 -12.53
N GLN A 65 -25.80 3.97 -13.16
CA GLN A 65 -25.56 2.70 -12.48
C GLN A 65 -24.25 2.10 -12.99
N LEU A 66 -23.56 1.35 -12.14
CA LEU A 66 -22.36 0.60 -12.53
C LEU A 66 -22.71 -0.84 -12.87
N ASP A 67 -22.04 -1.37 -13.89
CA ASP A 67 -21.95 -2.81 -14.09
C ASP A 67 -20.98 -3.39 -13.07
N THR A 68 -21.51 -4.25 -12.22
CA THR A 68 -20.73 -4.96 -11.19
C THR A 68 -20.70 -6.47 -11.45
N SER A 69 -21.19 -6.96 -12.59
CA SER A 69 -21.33 -8.39 -12.87
C SER A 69 -20.00 -9.16 -12.96
N GLY A 70 -18.90 -8.47 -13.26
CA GLY A 70 -17.57 -9.06 -13.33
C GLY A 70 -17.04 -9.57 -11.98
N ARG A 71 -16.25 -10.65 -12.04
CA ARG A 71 -15.69 -11.35 -10.86
C ARG A 71 -14.48 -10.65 -10.26
N ASN A 72 -13.74 -9.90 -11.07
CA ASN A 72 -12.51 -9.22 -10.68
C ASN A 72 -12.46 -7.81 -11.28
N LEU A 73 -11.53 -6.99 -10.77
CA LEU A 73 -11.39 -5.61 -11.20
C LEU A 73 -11.09 -5.47 -12.69
N SER A 74 -10.42 -6.45 -13.32
CA SER A 74 -10.12 -6.39 -14.74
C SER A 74 -11.40 -6.51 -15.58
N GLU A 75 -12.27 -7.46 -15.24
CA GLU A 75 -13.57 -7.63 -15.90
C GLU A 75 -14.46 -6.39 -15.72
N LEU A 76 -14.51 -5.83 -14.50
CA LEU A 76 -15.30 -4.61 -14.25
C LEU A 76 -14.77 -3.41 -15.04
N LYS A 77 -13.45 -3.28 -15.19
CA LYS A 77 -12.84 -2.23 -16.02
C LYS A 77 -13.16 -2.43 -17.50
N GLN A 78 -13.18 -3.66 -17.99
CA GLN A 78 -13.43 -3.98 -19.40
C GLN A 78 -14.92 -4.01 -19.76
N SER A 79 -15.82 -3.85 -18.78
CA SER A 79 -17.25 -3.78 -19.02
C SER A 79 -17.58 -2.64 -20.02
N PRO A 80 -18.23 -2.95 -21.16
CA PRO A 80 -18.63 -1.94 -22.14
C PRO A 80 -19.53 -0.87 -21.53
N TRP A 81 -20.40 -1.24 -20.59
CA TRP A 81 -21.28 -0.32 -19.88
C TRP A 81 -20.48 0.69 -19.05
N ASN A 82 -19.52 0.21 -18.25
CA ASN A 82 -18.68 1.09 -17.44
C ASN A 82 -17.80 2.00 -18.29
N GLN A 83 -17.28 1.51 -19.42
CA GLN A 83 -16.50 2.31 -20.37
C GLN A 83 -17.34 3.42 -21.01
N ASP A 84 -18.56 3.12 -21.46
CA ASP A 84 -19.45 4.13 -22.04
C ASP A 84 -19.86 5.20 -21.02
N LEU A 85 -20.09 4.81 -19.76
CA LEU A 85 -20.37 5.75 -18.69
C LEU A 85 -19.17 6.68 -18.41
N ILE A 86 -17.95 6.12 -18.34
CA ILE A 86 -16.72 6.89 -18.18
C ILE A 86 -16.59 7.92 -19.31
N TYR A 87 -16.78 7.48 -20.54
CA TYR A 87 -16.72 8.33 -21.72
C TYR A 87 -17.75 9.47 -21.65
N LYS A 88 -19.02 9.16 -21.38
CA LYS A 88 -20.10 10.16 -21.30
C LYS A 88 -19.82 11.22 -20.21
N ILE A 89 -19.36 10.80 -19.03
CA ILE A 89 -18.99 11.73 -17.94
C ILE A 89 -17.79 12.59 -18.38
N ALA A 90 -16.77 11.99 -19.00
CA ALA A 90 -15.59 12.72 -19.47
C ALA A 90 -15.94 13.79 -20.51
N ARG A 91 -16.78 13.46 -21.50
CA ARG A 91 -17.25 14.41 -22.52
C ARG A 91 -18.05 15.56 -21.91
N GLN A 92 -18.91 15.27 -20.94
CA GLN A 92 -19.68 16.33 -20.27
C GLN A 92 -18.75 17.22 -19.41
N ALA A 93 -17.74 16.66 -18.75
CA ALA A 93 -16.76 17.43 -17.97
C ALA A 93 -15.96 18.38 -18.85
N GLU A 94 -15.50 17.88 -20.00
CA GLU A 94 -14.81 18.68 -21.01
C GLU A 94 -15.71 19.82 -21.53
N SER A 95 -16.97 19.54 -21.85
CA SER A 95 -17.93 20.55 -22.30
C SER A 95 -18.17 21.66 -21.26
N ILE A 96 -18.28 21.32 -19.97
CA ILE A 96 -18.43 22.30 -18.90
C ILE A 96 -17.16 23.15 -18.75
N SER A 97 -15.99 22.52 -18.80
CA SER A 97 -14.70 23.23 -18.73
C SER A 97 -14.58 24.27 -19.84
N GLN A 98 -14.90 23.89 -21.09
CA GLN A 98 -14.84 24.79 -22.25
C GLN A 98 -15.87 25.93 -22.17
N SER A 99 -17.05 25.69 -21.58
CA SER A 99 -18.09 26.72 -21.43
C SER A 99 -17.74 27.76 -20.36
N THR A 100 -16.94 27.39 -19.37
CA THR A 100 -16.59 28.25 -18.22
C THR A 100 -15.51 29.28 -18.56
N ASP A 101 -14.68 29.02 -19.58
CA ASP A 101 -13.61 29.92 -20.05
C ASP A 101 -14.12 31.23 -20.68
N SER A 102 -15.42 31.39 -20.89
CA SER A 102 -15.99 32.57 -21.56
C SER A 102 -16.30 33.77 -20.63
N GLY A 103 -16.20 33.64 -19.30
CA GLY A 103 -16.86 34.59 -18.38
C GLY A 103 -16.07 35.20 -17.23
N SER A 104 -15.14 34.50 -16.57
CA SER A 104 -14.51 35.06 -15.36
C SER A 104 -13.18 34.42 -14.95
N GLY A 105 -12.08 35.15 -15.16
CA GLY A 105 -11.00 35.34 -14.18
C GLY A 105 -10.12 34.16 -13.74
N GLY A 106 -10.34 32.94 -14.22
CA GLY A 106 -9.47 31.79 -13.95
C GLY A 106 -9.37 30.91 -15.18
N VAL A 107 -8.30 31.07 -15.97
CA VAL A 107 -8.07 30.26 -17.17
C VAL A 107 -7.77 28.84 -16.70
N LEU A 108 -8.73 27.93 -16.84
CA LEU A 108 -8.44 26.51 -16.80
C LEU A 108 -7.75 26.20 -18.12
N GLU A 109 -6.43 26.03 -18.10
CA GLU A 109 -5.74 25.57 -19.31
C GLU A 109 -6.39 24.25 -19.76
N PRO A 110 -6.88 24.16 -21.01
CA PRO A 110 -7.62 23.00 -21.45
C PRO A 110 -6.74 21.76 -21.35
N LEU A 111 -7.23 20.77 -20.61
CA LEU A 111 -6.61 19.45 -20.54
C LEU A 111 -6.50 18.85 -21.95
N GLN A 112 -5.46 18.06 -22.17
CA GLN A 112 -5.25 17.40 -23.44
C GLN A 112 -6.36 16.37 -23.71
N PRO A 113 -6.67 16.09 -24.99
CA PRO A 113 -7.61 15.03 -25.35
C PRO A 113 -7.26 13.70 -24.66
N GLY A 114 -8.23 13.12 -23.96
CA GLY A 114 -8.07 11.85 -23.22
C GLY A 114 -7.60 11.98 -21.77
N GLU A 115 -7.24 13.18 -21.29
CA GLU A 115 -6.94 13.39 -19.86
C GLU A 115 -8.21 13.34 -19.01
N TRP A 116 -9.34 13.85 -19.51
CA TRP A 116 -10.65 13.73 -18.87
C TRP A 116 -11.05 12.26 -18.68
N ASP A 117 -10.90 11.45 -19.73
CA ASP A 117 -11.19 10.01 -19.69
C ASP A 117 -10.36 9.32 -18.60
N LYS A 118 -9.06 9.62 -18.51
CA LYS A 118 -8.19 9.09 -17.45
C LYS A 118 -8.62 9.54 -16.06
N LEU A 119 -8.95 10.83 -15.87
CA LEU A 119 -9.39 11.35 -14.57
C LEU A 119 -10.70 10.72 -14.09
N VAL A 120 -11.66 10.55 -14.99
CA VAL A 120 -12.93 9.88 -14.70
C VAL A 120 -12.69 8.40 -14.42
N ALA A 121 -11.96 7.72 -15.31
CA ALA A 121 -11.63 6.31 -15.18
C ALA A 121 -10.94 6.01 -13.85
N ASP A 122 -9.94 6.79 -13.46
CA ASP A 122 -9.22 6.61 -12.19
C ASP A 122 -10.14 6.67 -10.98
N LYS A 123 -11.15 7.56 -10.98
CA LYS A 123 -12.11 7.67 -9.89
C LYS A 123 -13.12 6.52 -9.91
N ILE A 124 -13.70 6.21 -11.07
CA ILE A 124 -14.64 5.08 -11.22
C ILE A 124 -13.95 3.76 -10.87
N TYR A 125 -12.70 3.55 -11.28
CA TYR A 125 -11.94 2.34 -10.96
C TYR A 125 -11.62 2.18 -9.48
N ARG A 126 -11.51 3.28 -8.72
CA ARG A 126 -11.40 3.21 -7.24
C ARG A 126 -12.70 2.71 -6.63
N ILE A 127 -13.85 3.15 -7.15
CA ILE A 127 -15.17 2.68 -6.71
C ILE A 127 -15.33 1.19 -7.05
N LEU A 128 -15.05 0.78 -8.30
CA LEU A 128 -15.10 -0.62 -8.72
C LEU A 128 -14.15 -1.52 -7.91
N ARG A 129 -12.97 -1.01 -7.55
CA ARG A 129 -12.04 -1.74 -6.67
C ARG A 129 -12.67 -2.01 -5.30
N LYS A 130 -13.34 -1.02 -4.70
CA LYS A 130 -14.04 -1.19 -3.42
C LYS A 130 -15.16 -2.24 -3.55
N ILE A 131 -15.94 -2.20 -4.64
CA ILE A 131 -16.99 -3.20 -4.92
C ILE A 131 -16.39 -4.61 -5.04
N CYS A 132 -15.31 -4.80 -5.80
CA CYS A 132 -14.61 -6.09 -5.88
C CYS A 132 -14.12 -6.58 -4.52
N SER A 133 -13.53 -5.68 -3.71
CA SER A 133 -13.05 -6.00 -2.37
C SER A 133 -14.16 -6.36 -1.37
N HIS A 134 -15.42 -5.97 -1.63
CA HIS A 134 -16.57 -6.42 -0.85
C HIS A 134 -17.14 -7.76 -1.36
N LYS A 135 -17.12 -8.00 -2.68
CA LYS A 135 -17.64 -9.25 -3.28
C LYS A 135 -16.77 -10.47 -3.00
N SER A 136 -15.47 -10.25 -2.86
CA SER A 136 -14.54 -11.22 -2.31
C SER A 136 -13.99 -10.56 -1.06
N PRO A 137 -14.40 -10.93 0.17
CA PRO A 137 -13.64 -10.60 1.38
C PRO A 137 -12.30 -11.31 1.24
N ASP A 138 -11.42 -10.67 0.50
CA ASP A 138 -10.26 -11.31 -0.09
C ASP A 138 -9.20 -11.37 1.01
N ASP A 139 -9.01 -12.54 1.62
CA ASP A 139 -7.85 -12.85 2.46
C ASP A 139 -6.53 -12.43 1.76
N THR A 140 -6.52 -12.34 0.42
CA THR A 140 -5.36 -11.85 -0.31
C THR A 140 -5.10 -10.35 -0.13
N SER A 141 -6.08 -9.51 0.21
CA SER A 141 -5.89 -8.07 0.49
C SER A 141 -5.11 -7.87 1.80
N ALA A 142 -5.55 -8.51 2.88
CA ALA A 142 -4.86 -8.51 4.17
C ALA A 142 -3.47 -9.16 4.05
N ALA A 143 -3.36 -10.28 3.34
CA ALA A 143 -2.07 -10.93 3.07
C ALA A 143 -1.14 -10.07 2.22
N LYS A 144 -1.65 -9.36 1.20
CA LYS A 144 -0.86 -8.40 0.39
C LYS A 144 -0.39 -7.23 1.25
N HIS A 145 -1.25 -6.71 2.12
CA HIS A 145 -0.88 -5.63 3.04
C HIS A 145 0.19 -6.08 4.05
N SER A 146 0.00 -7.21 4.74
CA SER A 146 1.00 -7.83 5.63
C SER A 146 2.32 -8.06 4.89
N ARG A 147 2.29 -8.65 3.69
CA ARG A 147 3.50 -8.88 2.90
C ARG A 147 4.19 -7.56 2.54
N SER A 148 3.45 -6.54 2.14
CA SER A 148 4.00 -5.22 1.78
C SER A 148 4.65 -4.55 2.99
N LEU A 149 4.03 -4.65 4.17
CA LEU A 149 4.58 -4.18 5.42
C LEU A 149 5.87 -4.93 5.79
N ARG A 150 5.90 -6.25 5.62
CA ARG A 150 7.09 -7.08 5.86
C ARG A 150 8.23 -6.71 4.91
N VAL A 151 7.94 -6.52 3.62
CA VAL A 151 8.92 -6.00 2.64
C VAL A 151 9.48 -4.66 3.09
N TRP A 152 8.61 -3.72 3.46
CA TRP A 152 9.05 -2.41 3.95
C TRP A 152 9.95 -2.51 5.18
N LYS A 153 9.59 -3.33 6.18
CA LYS A 153 10.40 -3.58 7.38
C LYS A 153 11.78 -4.14 7.04
N MET A 154 11.83 -5.15 6.17
CA MET A 154 13.09 -5.75 5.70
C MET A 154 13.98 -4.70 5.05
N THR A 155 13.46 -3.99 4.03
CA THR A 155 14.22 -2.96 3.31
C THR A 155 14.71 -1.88 4.25
N ARG A 156 13.84 -1.40 5.15
CA ARG A 156 14.18 -0.35 6.12
C ARG A 156 15.34 -0.78 7.03
N ARG A 157 15.29 -1.99 7.57
CA ARG A 157 16.35 -2.52 8.46
C ARG A 157 17.65 -2.76 7.71
N GLN A 158 17.60 -3.23 6.46
CA GLN A 158 18.80 -3.33 5.61
C GLN A 158 19.43 -1.95 5.38
N THR A 159 18.62 -0.92 5.09
CA THR A 159 19.11 0.45 4.93
C THR A 159 19.79 0.96 6.20
N ILE A 160 19.15 0.81 7.37
CA ILE A 160 19.72 1.24 8.64
C ILE A 160 21.05 0.52 8.90
N ALA A 161 21.06 -0.82 8.81
CA ALA A 161 22.27 -1.60 9.07
C ALA A 161 23.42 -1.27 8.11
N THR A 162 23.11 -1.00 6.85
CA THR A 162 24.13 -0.59 5.85
C THR A 162 24.73 0.77 6.19
N ILE A 163 23.90 1.75 6.55
CA ILE A 163 24.35 3.10 6.89
C ILE A 163 25.21 3.09 8.15
N GLU A 164 24.73 2.40 9.20
CA GLU A 164 25.45 2.32 10.46
C GLU A 164 26.77 1.54 10.31
N GLN A 165 26.77 0.44 9.54
CA GLN A 165 28.00 -0.29 9.22
C GLN A 165 29.02 0.62 8.53
N GLN A 166 28.59 1.38 7.52
CA GLN A 166 29.48 2.31 6.82
C GLN A 166 29.98 3.41 7.76
N GLY A 167 29.10 3.96 8.61
CA GLY A 167 29.47 4.96 9.61
C GLY A 167 30.50 4.46 10.62
N CYS A 168 30.45 3.18 11.01
CA CYS A 168 31.48 2.55 11.84
C CYS A 168 32.80 2.40 11.07
N LYS A 169 32.77 1.95 9.81
CA LYS A 169 33.98 1.85 8.96
C LYS A 169 34.67 3.19 8.78
N ASP A 170 33.91 4.25 8.52
CA ASP A 170 34.44 5.60 8.31
C ASP A 170 35.13 6.14 9.58
N LYS A 171 34.71 5.67 10.77
CA LYS A 171 35.30 6.01 12.07
C LYS A 171 36.43 5.08 12.52
N GLY A 172 36.71 4.01 11.75
CA GLY A 172 37.63 2.95 12.16
C GLY A 172 37.13 2.07 13.32
N ASP A 173 35.82 2.08 13.59
CA ASP A 173 35.17 1.22 14.59
C ASP A 173 34.92 -0.17 13.99
N ILE A 174 35.91 -1.05 14.14
CA ILE A 174 35.88 -2.41 13.58
C ILE A 174 34.76 -3.23 14.21
N GLU A 175 34.63 -3.17 15.54
CA GLU A 175 33.63 -3.94 16.28
C GLU A 175 32.20 -3.51 15.91
N GLY A 176 31.94 -2.21 15.83
CA GLY A 176 30.66 -1.70 15.36
C GLY A 176 30.37 -2.10 13.91
N SER A 177 31.38 -2.07 13.02
CA SER A 177 31.23 -2.50 11.63
C SER A 177 30.90 -3.99 11.51
N GLU A 178 31.52 -4.85 12.32
CA GLU A 178 31.21 -6.28 12.37
C GLU A 178 29.79 -6.52 12.90
N CYS A 179 29.41 -5.83 13.98
CA CYS A 179 28.08 -5.91 14.58
C CYS A 179 26.98 -5.53 13.58
N TRP A 180 27.09 -4.38 12.92
CA TRP A 180 26.12 -3.96 11.90
C TRP A 180 26.16 -4.82 10.64
N GLY A 181 27.34 -5.35 10.29
CA GLY A 181 27.49 -6.36 9.24
C GLY A 181 26.73 -7.64 9.55
N PHE A 182 26.79 -8.10 10.80
CA PHE A 182 26.02 -9.25 11.27
C PHE A 182 24.51 -8.97 11.21
N ILE A 183 24.04 -7.79 11.63
CA ILE A 183 22.63 -7.41 11.53
C ILE A 183 22.16 -7.40 10.07
N LEU A 184 22.95 -6.83 9.17
CA LEU A 184 22.65 -6.80 7.74
C LEU A 184 22.56 -8.22 7.16
N TYR A 185 23.51 -9.09 7.51
CA TYR A 185 23.47 -10.50 7.15
C TYR A 185 22.20 -11.18 7.68
N ALA A 186 21.87 -10.95 8.95
CA ALA A 186 20.71 -11.53 9.60
C ALA A 186 19.38 -11.15 8.91
N VAL A 187 19.17 -9.86 8.64
CA VAL A 187 17.99 -9.36 7.94
C VAL A 187 17.88 -9.96 6.53
N THR A 188 19.02 -10.11 5.84
CA THR A 188 19.06 -10.64 4.47
C THR A 188 18.71 -12.12 4.42
N VAL A 189 19.27 -12.92 5.32
CA VAL A 189 19.02 -14.36 5.41
C VAL A 189 17.58 -14.67 5.87
N LEU A 190 17.09 -13.93 6.86
CA LEU A 190 15.71 -14.10 7.35
C LEU A 190 14.66 -13.60 6.34
N GLY A 191 15.04 -12.67 5.46
CA GLY A 191 14.20 -12.16 4.38
C GLY A 191 12.87 -11.58 4.84
N ILE A 192 11.90 -11.54 3.92
CA ILE A 192 10.55 -11.02 4.18
C ILE A 192 9.86 -11.87 5.26
N ASP A 193 10.05 -13.19 5.23
CA ASP A 193 9.36 -14.12 6.12
C ASP A 193 9.87 -14.09 7.56
N GLY A 194 11.05 -13.53 7.82
CA GLY A 194 11.52 -13.27 9.19
C GLY A 194 11.09 -11.93 9.77
N MET A 195 10.32 -11.11 9.05
CA MET A 195 9.81 -9.83 9.57
C MET A 195 8.50 -10.03 10.34
N SER A 196 8.31 -9.34 11.47
CA SER A 196 7.07 -9.41 12.26
C SER A 196 5.87 -8.84 11.51
N ASP A 197 4.68 -9.38 11.79
CA ASP A 197 3.40 -8.78 11.37
C ASP A 197 2.94 -7.74 12.41
N GLU A 198 2.01 -6.87 12.00
CA GLU A 198 1.31 -5.91 12.87
C GLU A 198 -0.20 -6.09 12.68
N GLU A 199 -0.95 -6.19 13.79
CA GLU A 199 -2.41 -6.14 13.81
C GLU A 199 -2.87 -4.79 14.41
N GLU A 200 -3.93 -4.19 13.88
CA GLU A 200 -4.30 -2.79 14.17
C GLU A 200 -5.35 -2.61 15.30
N GLU A 201 -5.78 -3.65 15.99
CA GLU A 201 -7.07 -3.62 16.72
C GLU A 201 -7.03 -4.12 18.17
N GLU A 202 -6.10 -3.61 18.99
CA GLU A 202 -6.25 -3.73 20.44
C GLU A 202 -6.27 -2.34 21.08
N GLU A 203 -7.32 -2.07 21.85
CA GLU A 203 -7.43 -0.87 22.69
C GLU A 203 -6.82 -1.22 24.05
N GLU A 204 -5.60 -0.74 24.29
CA GLU A 204 -4.92 -0.91 25.58
C GLU A 204 -4.99 0.42 26.33
N ASN A 205 -5.65 0.42 27.49
CA ASN A 205 -5.83 1.62 28.33
C ASN A 205 -6.51 2.82 27.61
N GLY A 206 -7.43 2.54 26.68
CA GLY A 206 -8.15 3.58 25.92
C GLY A 206 -7.34 4.21 24.77
N GLU A 207 -6.15 3.67 24.46
CA GLU A 207 -5.37 4.05 23.30
C GLU A 207 -5.33 2.90 22.29
N LYS A 208 -5.54 3.19 21.01
CA LYS A 208 -5.35 2.21 19.94
C LYS A 208 -3.87 1.89 19.80
N VAL A 209 -3.47 0.66 20.08
CA VAL A 209 -2.09 0.19 19.92
C VAL A 209 -1.96 -0.77 18.74
N LYS A 210 -0.76 -0.86 18.17
CA LYS A 210 -0.43 -1.88 17.15
C LYS A 210 0.22 -3.07 17.80
N SER A 211 -0.43 -4.22 17.74
CA SER A 211 0.09 -5.47 18.29
C SER A 211 1.11 -6.08 17.32
N VAL A 212 2.35 -6.25 17.78
CA VAL A 212 3.46 -6.81 17.00
C VAL A 212 3.54 -8.30 17.29
N LEU A 213 3.25 -9.11 16.27
CA LEU A 213 3.28 -10.57 16.38
C LEU A 213 4.70 -11.09 16.16
N ASP A 214 5.07 -12.12 16.92
CA ASP A 214 6.38 -12.77 16.73
C ASP A 214 6.33 -13.84 15.63
N VAL A 215 7.51 -14.30 15.21
CA VAL A 215 7.67 -15.30 14.14
C VAL A 215 8.16 -16.61 14.75
N GLY A 216 7.34 -17.67 14.68
CA GLY A 216 7.61 -18.91 15.43
C GLY A 216 8.91 -19.64 15.05
N PHE A 217 9.32 -19.59 13.79
CA PHE A 217 10.54 -20.29 13.35
C PHE A 217 11.82 -19.60 13.80
N ARG A 218 11.77 -18.30 14.12
CA ARG A 218 12.95 -17.47 14.36
C ARG A 218 13.22 -17.36 15.85
N ARG A 219 14.50 -17.42 16.22
CA ARG A 219 14.98 -17.15 17.58
C ARG A 219 14.39 -15.84 18.18
N PRO A 220 13.89 -15.86 19.43
CA PRO A 220 13.31 -14.67 20.07
C PRO A 220 14.26 -13.49 20.17
N GLU A 221 15.57 -13.73 20.21
CA GLU A 221 16.60 -12.69 20.30
C GLU A 221 16.56 -11.71 19.11
N PHE A 222 16.14 -12.18 17.93
CA PHE A 222 15.97 -11.31 16.77
C PHE A 222 14.84 -10.31 16.93
N ARG A 223 13.87 -10.57 17.81
CA ARG A 223 12.82 -9.60 18.14
C ARG A 223 13.43 -8.37 18.80
N THR A 224 14.23 -8.58 19.84
CA THR A 224 14.95 -7.52 20.56
C THR A 224 15.93 -6.80 19.64
N LEU A 225 16.69 -7.56 18.85
CA LEU A 225 17.62 -7.03 17.86
C LEU A 225 16.89 -6.10 16.88
N PHE A 226 15.83 -6.55 16.23
CA PHE A 226 15.12 -5.73 15.25
C PHE A 226 14.39 -4.54 15.85
N ARG A 227 13.91 -4.62 17.10
CA ARG A 227 13.37 -3.46 17.80
C ARG A 227 14.40 -2.35 17.94
N SER A 228 15.61 -2.71 18.36
CA SER A 228 16.69 -1.74 18.54
C SER A 228 17.20 -1.15 17.22
N VAL A 229 17.19 -1.93 16.13
CA VAL A 229 17.42 -1.40 14.77
C VAL A 229 16.33 -0.40 14.40
N ASP A 230 15.05 -0.72 14.63
CA ASP A 230 13.92 0.16 14.32
C ASP A 230 13.89 1.44 15.17
N ALA A 231 14.52 1.42 16.35
CA ALA A 231 14.68 2.58 17.23
C ALA A 231 15.71 3.59 16.71
N ARG A 232 16.58 3.21 15.76
CA ARG A 232 17.52 4.14 15.13
C ARG A 232 16.76 5.19 14.33
N ASP A 233 16.92 6.44 14.73
CA ASP A 233 16.33 7.57 14.03
C ASP A 233 17.13 7.84 12.76
N MET A 234 16.53 7.59 11.60
CA MET A 234 17.09 8.14 10.36
C MET A 234 16.59 9.57 10.30
N ALA A 235 17.46 10.48 10.72
CA ALA A 235 17.19 11.89 10.94
C ALA A 235 16.04 12.47 10.08
N LYS A 236 15.00 12.92 10.80
CA LYS A 236 14.18 14.13 10.55
C LYS A 236 13.79 14.40 9.09
N GLY A 237 12.65 13.86 8.67
CA GLY A 237 12.04 14.28 7.40
C GLY A 237 10.53 14.03 7.24
N GLN A 238 9.88 13.35 8.16
CA GLN A 238 8.43 13.09 8.05
C GLN A 238 7.70 13.70 9.23
N GLY A 239 7.34 14.99 9.09
CA GLY A 239 6.26 15.63 9.84
C GLY A 239 4.91 15.00 9.48
N GLY A 240 4.76 13.70 9.80
CA GLY A 240 3.56 12.91 9.61
C GLY A 240 2.89 12.58 10.94
N ARG A 241 1.67 12.05 10.85
CA ARG A 241 0.83 11.58 11.98
C ARG A 241 1.67 10.98 13.11
N LYS A 242 1.30 11.29 14.37
CA LYS A 242 1.87 10.69 15.57
C LYS A 242 2.01 9.17 15.36
N ARG A 243 3.22 8.64 15.57
CA ARG A 243 3.46 7.19 15.51
C ARG A 243 2.55 6.53 16.54
N GLN A 244 1.65 5.66 16.08
CA GLN A 244 0.84 4.84 16.96
C GLN A 244 1.77 3.94 17.80
N ARG A 245 1.48 3.83 19.11
CA ARG A 245 2.26 3.00 20.01
C ARG A 245 2.18 1.54 19.57
N ARG A 246 3.33 0.87 19.55
CA ARG A 246 3.46 -0.56 19.22
C ARG A 246 3.64 -1.35 20.50
N VAL A 247 2.84 -2.39 20.66
CA VAL A 247 2.87 -3.27 21.82
C VAL A 247 3.23 -4.66 21.35
N GLU A 248 4.19 -5.24 22.05
CA GLU A 248 4.68 -6.57 21.78
C GLU A 248 3.76 -7.59 22.45
N VAL A 249 3.11 -8.45 21.65
CA VAL A 249 2.23 -9.49 22.18
C VAL A 249 2.90 -10.86 22.11
N SER A 250 2.45 -11.80 22.96
CA SER A 250 2.93 -13.19 22.99
C SER A 250 2.41 -14.03 21.83
N LYS A 251 1.49 -13.49 21.02
CA LYS A 251 0.93 -14.17 19.85
C LYS A 251 2.02 -14.38 18.79
N MET A 252 2.15 -15.63 18.35
CA MET A 252 3.10 -16.06 17.32
C MET A 252 2.38 -16.27 15.99
N VAL A 253 3.05 -15.91 14.90
CA VAL A 253 2.66 -16.28 13.53
C VAL A 253 3.48 -17.49 13.12
N GLU A 254 2.79 -18.57 12.78
CA GLU A 254 3.41 -19.74 12.17
C GLU A 254 3.76 -19.45 10.71
N ARG A 255 5.04 -19.58 10.38
CA ARG A 255 5.56 -19.46 9.02
C ARG A 255 6.67 -20.46 8.80
N GLN A 256 6.86 -20.84 7.55
CA GLN A 256 8.02 -21.61 7.15
C GLN A 256 9.25 -20.69 7.04
N PRO A 257 10.43 -21.14 7.50
CA PRO A 257 11.66 -20.39 7.30
C PRO A 257 11.98 -20.31 5.81
N PRO A 258 12.65 -19.23 5.37
CA PRO A 258 13.28 -19.20 4.05
C PRO A 258 14.20 -20.40 3.82
N ARG A 259 14.45 -20.71 2.55
CA ARG A 259 15.42 -21.76 2.19
C ARG A 259 16.81 -21.37 2.68
N ASN A 260 17.54 -22.35 3.21
CA ASN A 260 18.94 -22.22 3.64
C ASN A 260 19.17 -21.24 4.82
N VAL A 261 18.17 -21.03 5.67
CA VAL A 261 18.38 -20.28 6.93
C VAL A 261 19.33 -21.09 7.84
N PRO A 262 20.44 -20.50 8.33
CA PRO A 262 21.32 -21.14 9.28
C PRO A 262 20.54 -21.62 10.49
N ARG A 263 20.82 -22.84 10.94
CA ARG A 263 20.13 -23.45 12.09
C ARG A 263 20.14 -22.57 13.33
N ILE A 264 21.18 -21.77 13.50
CA ILE A 264 21.30 -20.90 14.64
C ILE A 264 20.31 -19.72 14.62
N PHE A 265 19.72 -19.39 13.48
CA PHE A 265 18.64 -18.40 13.43
C PHE A 265 17.27 -18.99 13.79
N LEU A 266 17.19 -20.32 13.87
CA LEU A 266 15.96 -21.04 14.13
C LEU A 266 15.75 -21.24 15.62
N SER A 267 14.49 -21.14 16.05
CA SER A 267 14.09 -21.45 17.42
C SER A 267 14.51 -22.88 17.81
N PRO A 268 14.92 -23.15 19.07
CA PRO A 268 15.39 -24.47 19.49
C PRO A 268 14.41 -25.63 19.22
N GLY A 269 13.10 -25.34 19.20
CA GLY A 269 12.05 -26.31 18.88
C GLY A 269 11.76 -26.50 17.39
N PHE A 270 12.41 -25.74 16.50
CA PHE A 270 12.15 -25.81 15.07
C PHE A 270 12.97 -26.95 14.44
N ARG A 271 12.30 -28.04 14.07
CA ARG A 271 12.93 -29.16 13.35
C ARG A 271 13.15 -28.75 11.89
N ASN A 272 14.42 -28.61 11.51
CA ASN A 272 14.82 -28.43 10.12
C ASN A 272 15.10 -29.84 9.54
N ASP A 273 14.32 -30.30 8.57
CA ASP A 273 14.60 -31.55 7.84
C ASP A 273 15.82 -31.44 6.91
N SER A 274 16.45 -30.26 6.85
CA SER A 274 17.63 -29.96 6.05
C SER A 274 18.91 -30.11 6.88
N ASN A 275 19.55 -31.27 6.73
CA ASN A 275 20.88 -31.60 7.22
C ASN A 275 21.95 -30.65 6.63
N ALA A 276 22.29 -29.58 7.34
CA ALA A 276 23.58 -28.91 7.22
C ALA A 276 23.90 -28.19 8.54
N VAL A 277 24.93 -28.65 9.25
CA VAL A 277 25.49 -27.96 10.41
C VAL A 277 26.83 -27.34 10.01
N PRO A 278 26.96 -26.00 9.96
CA PRO A 278 28.26 -25.35 10.05
C PRO A 278 28.53 -24.86 11.47
N GLN A 279 29.81 -24.85 11.87
CA GLN A 279 30.38 -24.44 13.17
C GLN A 279 30.11 -22.97 13.59
N ALA A 280 29.19 -22.26 12.95
CA ALA A 280 28.87 -20.86 13.20
C ALA A 280 28.09 -20.59 14.51
N SER A 281 27.92 -21.60 15.38
CA SER A 281 27.02 -21.49 16.52
C SER A 281 27.58 -20.67 17.69
N ILE A 282 28.90 -20.72 17.91
CA ILE A 282 29.55 -20.06 19.06
C ILE A 282 29.72 -18.56 18.81
N GLN A 283 30.03 -18.17 17.56
CA GLN A 283 30.26 -16.77 17.20
C GLN A 283 28.98 -15.94 17.30
N LEU A 284 27.83 -16.49 16.89
CA LEU A 284 26.57 -15.76 16.97
C LEU A 284 26.09 -15.54 18.41
N GLU A 285 26.26 -16.52 19.31
CA GLU A 285 25.89 -16.30 20.71
C GLU A 285 26.75 -15.20 21.32
N ALA A 286 28.04 -15.15 20.97
CA ALA A 286 28.90 -14.03 21.33
C ALA A 286 28.46 -12.70 20.68
N ASP A 287 28.03 -12.70 19.42
CA ASP A 287 27.57 -11.49 18.71
C ASP A 287 26.22 -10.98 19.24
N LEU A 288 25.28 -11.88 19.56
CA LEU A 288 24.00 -11.57 20.21
C LEU A 288 24.19 -11.11 21.65
N ALA A 289 25.11 -11.74 22.40
CA ALA A 289 25.45 -11.34 23.76
C ALA A 289 26.14 -9.97 23.79
N ARG A 290 27.05 -9.68 22.85
CA ARG A 290 27.66 -8.35 22.67
C ARG A 290 26.60 -7.27 22.46
N TYR A 291 25.54 -7.58 21.71
CA TYR A 291 24.45 -6.64 21.49
C TYR A 291 23.60 -6.38 22.73
N ASN A 292 23.34 -7.41 23.55
CA ASN A 292 22.63 -7.23 24.82
C ASN A 292 23.43 -6.42 25.86
N MET A 293 24.73 -6.24 25.68
CA MET A 293 25.59 -5.42 26.56
C MET A 293 25.75 -3.95 26.11
N LEU A 294 25.29 -3.59 24.91
CA LEU A 294 25.38 -2.23 24.36
C LEU A 294 24.11 -1.37 24.59
N ASN A 295 23.14 -1.89 25.34
CA ASN A 295 21.94 -1.17 25.79
C ASN A 295 21.93 -0.98 27.32
#